data_AF-A0A1Y5SL71-F1
#
_entry.id   AF-A0A1Y5SL71-F1
#
_cell.length_a   1.000
_cell.length_b   1.000
_cell.length_c   1.000
_cell.angle_alpha   90.00
_cell.angle_beta   90.00
_cell.angle_gamma   90.00
#
_symmetry.space_group_name_H-M   'P 1'
#
loop_
_entity.id
_entity.type
_entity.pdbx_description
1 polymer ?
#
loop_
_entity_poly.entity_id
_entity_poly.type
_entity_poly.pdbx_seq_one_letter_code
_entity_poly.pdbx_strand_id
1 'polypeptide(L)'
;MIKHVLTLCVAIAALVASLVAAPAQPATIETILAEHEAIIAKGSRKTIEPAIDALKTSGLPEAQAILEKWQAKELWQRKADKRFFTAEKQEDGSYRLFDPTTGAEAGSAEKKALKQIKPNAGVRGLIGAALVQFQLMDPDPERRRAALTAIERDPEASHLAALRGAIDGETDPAIKAHKQTLERLLTIRFGASEAERVAAIESFAGDLSVGARAALNPILATRRIASATPVEGNIAATLTPGSAALPEAEAYALLVSEGLAPAAPTREEIRAALAENITEGRVAGVPVARLDTDEARAPTPASPRRASCPRSSPRPTRPKRSQGTAFTTSTKSPPPPSRGPPRKPSPASTQGSE
;
A
#
# COMPACT_ATOMS: atom_id res chain seq x y z
N MET A 1 -70.22 37.19 -13.50
CA MET A 1 -68.84 37.64 -13.19
C MET A 1 -68.05 36.61 -12.39
N ILE A 2 -68.53 36.14 -11.23
CA ILE A 2 -67.78 35.18 -10.35
C ILE A 2 -67.40 33.87 -11.06
N LYS A 3 -68.28 33.29 -11.88
CA LYS A 3 -67.98 32.05 -12.61
C LYS A 3 -66.82 32.20 -13.61
N HIS A 4 -66.70 33.36 -14.28
CA HIS A 4 -65.67 33.58 -15.30
C HIS A 4 -64.30 33.89 -14.68
N VAL A 5 -64.28 34.51 -13.49
CA VAL A 5 -63.06 34.71 -12.70
C VAL A 5 -62.52 33.37 -12.18
N LEU A 6 -63.40 32.45 -11.75
CA LEU A 6 -63.00 31.13 -11.30
C LEU A 6 -62.42 30.27 -12.44
N THR A 7 -63.00 30.34 -13.65
CA THR A 7 -62.48 29.61 -14.82
C THR A 7 -61.12 30.15 -15.28
N LEU A 8 -60.90 31.47 -15.19
CA LEU A 8 -59.63 32.10 -15.54
C LEU A 8 -58.51 31.73 -14.55
N CYS A 9 -58.81 31.66 -13.24
CA CYS A 9 -57.84 31.24 -12.23
C CYS A 9 -57.43 29.77 -12.36
N VAL A 10 -58.34 28.87 -12.74
CA VAL A 10 -58.02 27.45 -12.97
C VAL A 10 -57.18 27.26 -14.24
N ALA A 11 -57.43 28.04 -15.29
CA ALA A 11 -56.63 28.00 -16.52
C ALA A 11 -55.20 28.52 -16.30
N ILE A 12 -55.02 29.56 -15.49
CA ILE A 12 -53.70 30.10 -15.14
C ILE A 12 -52.93 29.12 -14.23
N ALA A 13 -53.61 28.48 -13.27
CA ALA A 13 -52.97 27.45 -12.42
C ALA A 13 -52.52 26.21 -13.22
N ALA A 14 -53.29 25.79 -14.23
CA ALA A 14 -52.92 24.68 -15.12
C ALA A 14 -51.75 25.04 -16.07
N LEU A 15 -51.65 26.30 -16.49
CA LEU A 15 -50.55 26.78 -17.35
C LEU A 15 -49.24 26.92 -16.55
N VAL A 16 -49.29 27.33 -15.28
CA VAL A 16 -48.11 27.44 -14.41
C VAL A 16 -47.60 26.06 -13.96
N ALA A 17 -48.48 25.07 -13.78
CA ALA A 17 -48.10 23.70 -13.43
C ALA A 17 -47.34 22.95 -14.54
N SER A 18 -47.44 23.42 -15.79
CA SER A 18 -46.81 22.79 -16.95
C SER A 18 -45.38 23.29 -17.22
N LEU A 19 -44.92 24.35 -16.53
CA LEU A 19 -43.56 24.92 -16.69
C LEU A 19 -42.52 24.38 -15.70
N VAL A 20 -42.90 23.53 -14.73
CA VAL A 20 -42.02 23.11 -13.61
C VAL A 20 -41.75 21.59 -13.61
N ALA A 21 -41.80 20.95 -14.79
CA ALA A 21 -41.40 19.55 -14.92
C ALA A 21 -40.54 19.36 -16.18
N ALA A 22 -39.36 19.99 -16.20
CA ALA A 22 -38.30 19.50 -17.06
C ALA A 22 -37.81 18.17 -16.46
N PRO A 23 -37.92 17.03 -17.15
CA PRO A 23 -37.29 15.81 -16.68
C PRO A 23 -35.79 16.07 -16.57
N ALA A 24 -35.20 15.78 -15.41
CA ALA A 24 -33.76 15.77 -15.25
C ALA A 24 -33.21 14.81 -16.33
N GLN A 25 -32.47 15.35 -17.30
CA GLN A 25 -31.82 14.51 -18.30
C GLN A 25 -30.89 13.54 -17.56
N PRO A 26 -30.83 12.26 -17.95
CA PRO A 26 -29.87 11.33 -17.37
C PRO A 26 -28.47 11.93 -17.51
N ALA A 27 -27.72 11.97 -16.41
CA ALA A 27 -26.37 12.51 -16.41
C ALA A 27 -25.54 11.76 -17.45
N THR A 28 -25.12 12.45 -18.50
CA THR A 28 -24.24 11.86 -19.52
C THR A 28 -22.80 11.85 -19.01
N ILE A 29 -21.96 11.02 -19.63
CA ILE A 29 -20.54 10.97 -19.31
C ILE A 29 -19.87 12.34 -19.50
N GLU A 30 -20.29 13.13 -20.49
CA GLU A 30 -19.80 14.50 -20.71
C GLU A 30 -20.17 15.43 -19.55
N THR A 31 -21.34 15.24 -18.95
CA THR A 31 -21.79 16.06 -17.81
C THR A 31 -20.88 15.82 -16.60
N ILE A 32 -20.59 14.56 -16.29
CA ILE A 32 -19.68 14.18 -15.20
C ILE A 32 -18.27 14.73 -15.47
N LEU A 33 -17.77 14.58 -16.69
CA LEU A 33 -16.47 15.09 -17.08
C LEU A 33 -16.38 16.61 -16.99
N ALA A 34 -17.44 17.32 -17.35
CA ALA A 34 -17.51 18.78 -17.25
C ALA A 34 -17.57 19.25 -15.80
N GLU A 35 -18.38 18.61 -14.96
CA GLU A 35 -18.50 18.92 -13.53
C GLU A 35 -17.17 18.74 -12.79
N HIS A 36 -16.44 17.67 -13.10
CA HIS A 36 -15.16 17.35 -12.48
C HIS A 36 -13.94 17.83 -13.26
N GLU A 37 -14.11 18.67 -14.27
CA GLU A 37 -13.06 19.09 -15.22
C GLU A 37 -11.79 19.55 -14.52
N ALA A 38 -11.89 20.48 -13.58
CA ALA A 38 -10.75 21.10 -12.94
C ALA A 38 -9.94 20.08 -12.13
N ILE A 39 -10.64 19.14 -11.50
CA ILE A 39 -10.05 18.07 -10.71
C ILE A 39 -9.42 17.03 -11.64
N ILE A 40 -10.06 16.64 -12.73
CA ILE A 40 -9.46 15.72 -13.72
C ILE A 40 -8.20 16.34 -14.34
N ALA A 41 -8.24 17.64 -14.67
CA ALA A 41 -7.17 18.33 -15.37
C ALA A 41 -5.95 18.64 -14.49
N LYS A 42 -6.10 18.78 -13.17
CA LYS A 42 -5.04 19.25 -12.25
C LYS A 42 -4.98 18.50 -10.91
N GLY A 43 -5.87 17.57 -10.65
CA GLY A 43 -6.02 16.92 -9.35
C GLY A 43 -4.83 16.06 -8.95
N SER A 44 -4.65 15.95 -7.64
CA SER A 44 -3.63 15.12 -7.01
C SER A 44 -4.27 13.87 -6.40
N ARG A 45 -3.46 12.92 -5.91
CA ARG A 45 -3.96 11.75 -5.17
C ARG A 45 -4.93 12.09 -4.04
N LYS A 46 -4.81 13.28 -3.43
CA LYS A 46 -5.65 13.74 -2.31
C LYS A 46 -6.98 14.38 -2.73
N THR A 47 -7.10 14.81 -3.99
CA THR A 47 -8.24 15.63 -4.45
C THR A 47 -8.99 15.01 -5.62
N ILE A 48 -8.44 13.95 -6.24
CA ILE A 48 -8.98 13.33 -7.45
C ILE A 48 -10.15 12.38 -7.18
N GLU A 49 -10.29 11.94 -5.93
CA GLU A 49 -11.24 10.91 -5.50
C GLU A 49 -12.69 11.22 -5.91
N PRO A 50 -13.23 12.45 -5.72
CA PRO A 50 -14.60 12.76 -6.16
C PRO A 50 -14.85 12.54 -7.64
N ALA A 51 -13.87 12.82 -8.50
CA ALA A 51 -14.02 12.64 -9.95
C ALA A 51 -14.03 11.15 -10.34
N ILE A 52 -13.18 10.35 -9.69
CA ILE A 52 -13.13 8.90 -9.92
C ILE A 52 -14.39 8.25 -9.36
N ASP A 53 -14.84 8.66 -8.18
CA ASP A 53 -16.06 8.14 -7.57
C ASP A 53 -17.30 8.47 -8.40
N ALA A 54 -17.43 9.70 -8.91
CA ALA A 54 -18.53 10.07 -9.78
C ALA A 54 -18.59 9.19 -11.04
N LEU A 55 -17.45 8.93 -11.69
CA LEU A 55 -17.36 8.01 -12.83
C LEU A 55 -17.77 6.58 -12.42
N LYS A 56 -17.25 6.10 -11.29
CA LYS A 56 -17.46 4.75 -10.76
C LYS A 56 -18.91 4.47 -10.37
N THR A 57 -19.58 5.44 -9.75
CA THR A 57 -20.97 5.30 -9.27
C THR A 57 -22.00 5.74 -10.29
N SER A 58 -21.59 6.28 -11.45
CA SER A 58 -22.49 6.75 -12.50
C SER A 58 -23.37 5.66 -13.09
N GLY A 59 -22.90 4.41 -13.07
CA GLY A 59 -23.55 3.29 -13.78
C GLY A 59 -23.45 3.37 -15.30
N LEU A 60 -22.67 4.31 -15.84
CA LEU A 60 -22.48 4.49 -17.28
C LEU A 60 -21.45 3.48 -17.82
N PRO A 61 -21.76 2.73 -18.90
CA PRO A 61 -20.81 1.79 -19.50
C PRO A 61 -19.56 2.51 -20.04
N GLU A 62 -19.68 3.78 -20.43
CA GLU A 62 -18.58 4.59 -20.96
C GLU A 62 -17.56 5.00 -19.88
N ALA A 63 -17.93 4.98 -18.60
CA ALA A 63 -17.06 5.41 -17.51
C ALA A 63 -15.78 4.57 -17.41
N GLN A 64 -15.87 3.26 -17.67
CA GLN A 64 -14.71 2.39 -17.73
C GLN A 64 -13.74 2.82 -18.84
N ALA A 65 -14.24 3.06 -20.05
CA ALA A 65 -13.43 3.46 -21.20
C ALA A 65 -12.69 4.78 -20.96
N ILE A 66 -13.34 5.75 -20.30
CA ILE A 66 -12.71 7.00 -19.88
C ILE A 66 -11.55 6.75 -18.92
N LEU A 67 -11.75 5.92 -17.89
CA LEU A 67 -10.72 5.60 -16.90
C LEU A 67 -9.53 4.87 -17.54
N GLU A 68 -9.79 3.94 -18.47
CA GLU A 68 -8.76 3.22 -19.23
C GLU A 68 -7.90 4.19 -20.07
N LYS A 69 -8.55 5.06 -20.85
CA LYS A 69 -7.87 6.09 -21.67
C LYS A 69 -7.09 7.08 -20.80
N TRP A 70 -7.62 7.45 -19.64
CA TRP A 70 -6.92 8.31 -18.71
C TRP A 70 -5.69 7.62 -18.12
N GLN A 71 -5.81 6.35 -17.73
CA GLN A 71 -4.68 5.54 -17.24
C GLN A 71 -3.59 5.38 -18.30
N ALA A 72 -3.99 5.17 -19.56
CA ALA A 72 -3.12 5.06 -20.73
C ALA A 72 -2.47 6.38 -21.16
N LYS A 73 -2.81 7.51 -20.51
CA LYS A 73 -2.36 8.87 -20.87
C LYS A 73 -2.85 9.31 -22.26
N GLU A 74 -3.94 8.72 -22.73
CA GLU A 74 -4.56 9.03 -24.02
C GLU A 74 -5.60 10.13 -23.91
N LEU A 75 -5.93 10.57 -22.69
CA LEU A 75 -6.87 11.66 -22.45
C LEU A 75 -6.21 13.03 -22.68
N TRP A 76 -6.82 13.84 -23.52
CA TRP A 76 -6.43 15.22 -23.83
C TRP A 76 -7.58 16.15 -23.52
N GLN A 77 -7.26 17.38 -23.16
CA GLN A 77 -8.22 18.44 -22.98
C GLN A 77 -7.98 19.56 -23.98
N ARG A 78 -9.03 20.01 -24.65
CA ARG A 78 -8.99 21.21 -25.48
C ARG A 78 -9.15 22.45 -24.60
N LYS A 79 -8.22 23.40 -24.72
CA LYS A 79 -8.13 24.55 -23.79
C LYS A 79 -9.28 25.54 -23.93
N ALA A 80 -9.88 25.64 -25.12
CA ALA A 80 -10.91 26.62 -25.46
C ALA A 80 -12.24 26.32 -24.74
N ASP A 81 -12.67 25.06 -24.74
CA ASP A 81 -13.97 24.62 -24.22
C ASP A 81 -13.85 23.62 -23.06
N LYS A 82 -12.61 23.29 -22.65
CA LYS A 82 -12.28 22.36 -21.55
C LYS A 82 -12.80 20.93 -21.72
N ARG A 83 -13.29 20.58 -22.91
CA ARG A 83 -13.76 19.22 -23.23
C ARG A 83 -12.59 18.24 -23.36
N PHE A 84 -12.87 16.99 -23.05
CA PHE A 84 -11.90 15.89 -23.14
C PHE A 84 -12.05 15.10 -24.43
N PHE A 85 -10.92 14.66 -24.97
CA PHE A 85 -10.80 13.94 -26.23
C PHE A 85 -9.68 12.90 -26.13
N THR A 86 -9.68 11.92 -27.02
CA THR A 86 -8.43 11.24 -27.40
C THR A 86 -7.84 11.97 -28.60
N ALA A 87 -6.51 11.93 -28.75
CA ALA A 87 -5.85 12.69 -29.79
C ALA A 87 -4.73 11.89 -30.46
N GLU A 88 -4.74 11.87 -31.78
CA GLU A 88 -3.73 11.24 -32.62
C GLU A 88 -2.94 12.32 -33.37
N LYS A 89 -1.61 12.22 -33.32
CA LYS A 89 -0.73 13.19 -33.98
C LYS A 89 -0.73 12.92 -35.49
N GLN A 90 -0.99 13.95 -36.27
CA GLN A 90 -0.94 13.93 -37.74
C GLN A 90 0.46 14.30 -38.27
N GLU A 91 0.70 14.03 -39.55
CA GLU A 91 1.99 14.33 -40.21
C GLU A 91 2.31 15.83 -40.24
N ASP A 92 1.28 16.67 -40.39
CA ASP A 92 1.38 18.13 -40.38
C ASP A 92 1.65 18.73 -38.99
N GLY A 93 1.74 17.89 -37.95
CA GLY A 93 1.97 18.28 -36.56
C GLY A 93 0.70 18.73 -35.81
N SER A 94 -0.46 18.75 -36.47
CA SER A 94 -1.76 18.90 -35.84
C SER A 94 -2.18 17.60 -35.14
N TYR A 95 -3.25 17.66 -34.36
CA TYR A 95 -3.81 16.51 -33.65
C TYR A 95 -5.25 16.32 -34.08
N ARG A 96 -5.55 15.14 -34.63
CA ARG A 96 -6.92 14.69 -34.87
C ARG A 96 -7.53 14.26 -33.55
N LEU A 97 -8.70 14.80 -33.24
CA LEU A 97 -9.42 14.56 -32.01
C LEU A 97 -10.52 13.54 -32.23
N PHE A 98 -10.71 12.66 -31.26
CA PHE A 98 -11.81 11.72 -31.23
C PHE A 98 -12.53 11.82 -29.90
N ASP A 99 -13.84 11.61 -29.95
CA ASP A 99 -14.65 11.43 -28.77
C ASP A 99 -14.10 10.25 -27.94
N PRO A 100 -13.86 10.42 -26.64
CA PRO A 100 -13.17 9.43 -25.83
C PRO A 100 -14.04 8.20 -25.52
N THR A 101 -15.34 8.21 -25.83
CA THR A 101 -16.25 7.09 -25.56
C THR A 101 -16.63 6.36 -26.84
N THR A 102 -17.04 7.10 -27.87
CA THR A 102 -17.51 6.54 -29.14
C THR A 102 -16.38 6.33 -30.16
N GLY A 103 -15.25 7.03 -29.99
CA GLY A 103 -14.18 7.06 -30.99
C GLY A 103 -14.55 7.85 -32.25
N ALA A 104 -15.71 8.54 -32.27
CA ALA A 104 -16.11 9.37 -33.40
C ALA A 104 -15.15 10.56 -33.57
N GLU A 105 -14.86 10.91 -34.81
CA GLU A 105 -14.00 12.06 -35.11
C GLU A 105 -14.64 13.37 -34.64
N ALA A 106 -13.88 14.17 -33.89
CA ALA A 106 -14.31 15.43 -33.28
C ALA A 106 -13.48 16.64 -33.78
N GLY A 107 -12.92 16.52 -34.99
CA GLY A 107 -12.14 17.56 -35.68
C GLY A 107 -10.64 17.49 -35.42
N SER A 108 -9.93 18.59 -35.69
CA SER A 108 -8.48 18.71 -35.46
C SER A 108 -8.16 19.95 -34.62
N ALA A 109 -7.05 19.91 -33.90
CA ALA A 109 -6.54 21.02 -33.12
C ALA A 109 -5.00 21.06 -33.14
N GLU A 110 -4.44 22.27 -33.06
CA GLU A 110 -3.01 22.42 -32.85
C GLU A 110 -2.59 21.93 -31.46
N LYS A 111 -1.34 21.44 -31.35
CA LYS A 111 -0.75 21.03 -30.07
C LYS A 111 -0.91 22.08 -28.97
N LYS A 112 -0.75 23.36 -29.32
CA LYS A 112 -0.79 24.50 -28.38
C LYS A 112 -2.17 24.68 -27.75
N ALA A 113 -3.22 24.30 -28.46
CA ALA A 113 -4.61 24.35 -28.00
C ALA A 113 -4.99 23.15 -27.13
N LEU A 114 -4.12 22.14 -27.02
CA LEU A 114 -4.37 20.91 -26.27
C LEU A 114 -3.51 20.80 -25.01
N LYS A 115 -4.02 20.08 -24.02
CA LYS A 115 -3.30 19.67 -22.82
C LYS A 115 -3.47 18.17 -22.64
N GLN A 116 -2.37 17.42 -22.64
CA GLN A 116 -2.43 15.99 -22.28
C GLN A 116 -2.67 15.85 -20.77
N ILE A 117 -3.61 15.00 -20.39
CA ILE A 117 -3.89 14.70 -18.98
C ILE A 117 -3.10 13.45 -18.60
N LYS A 118 -2.07 13.63 -17.78
CA LYS A 118 -1.18 12.56 -17.33
C LYS A 118 -1.39 12.28 -15.84
N PRO A 119 -2.01 11.16 -15.46
CA PRO A 119 -2.16 10.83 -14.04
C PRO A 119 -0.78 10.54 -13.41
N ASN A 120 -0.56 11.09 -12.22
CA ASN A 120 0.63 10.74 -11.42
C ASN A 120 0.49 9.31 -10.85
N ALA A 121 1.56 8.78 -10.23
CA ALA A 121 1.56 7.42 -9.70
C ALA A 121 0.42 7.14 -8.71
N GLY A 122 0.13 8.08 -7.81
CA GLY A 122 -0.97 7.93 -6.86
C GLY A 122 -2.35 7.91 -7.55
N VAL A 123 -2.59 8.84 -8.47
CA VAL A 123 -3.84 8.90 -9.25
C VAL A 123 -4.02 7.61 -10.07
N ARG A 124 -2.94 7.10 -10.70
CA ARG A 124 -2.98 5.81 -11.42
C ARG A 124 -3.40 4.64 -10.54
N GLY A 125 -2.97 4.61 -9.28
CA GLY A 125 -3.39 3.60 -8.32
C GLY A 125 -4.89 3.66 -8.01
N LEU A 126 -5.46 4.87 -7.88
CA LEU A 126 -6.90 5.05 -7.71
C LEU A 126 -7.71 4.67 -8.95
N ILE A 127 -7.24 5.07 -10.14
CA ILE A 127 -7.88 4.69 -11.41
C ILE A 127 -7.85 3.17 -11.56
N GLY A 128 -6.72 2.52 -11.27
CA GLY A 128 -6.61 1.06 -11.27
C GLY A 128 -7.60 0.39 -10.32
N ALA A 129 -7.74 0.90 -9.08
CA ALA A 129 -8.73 0.41 -8.13
C ALA A 129 -10.17 0.51 -8.68
N ALA A 130 -10.52 1.65 -9.30
CA ALA A 130 -11.83 1.84 -9.90
C ALA A 130 -12.07 0.90 -11.10
N LEU A 131 -11.07 0.68 -11.96
CA LEU A 131 -11.16 -0.27 -13.07
C LEU A 131 -11.36 -1.72 -12.60
N VAL A 132 -10.70 -2.12 -11.51
CA VAL A 132 -10.92 -3.43 -10.88
C VAL A 132 -12.37 -3.56 -10.40
N GLN A 133 -12.98 -2.49 -9.86
CA GLN A 133 -14.40 -2.54 -9.48
C GLN A 133 -15.31 -2.78 -10.68
N PHE A 134 -15.07 -2.14 -11.83
CA PHE A 134 -15.84 -2.41 -13.06
C PHE A 134 -15.75 -3.89 -13.46
N GLN A 135 -14.55 -4.48 -13.43
CA GLN A 135 -14.37 -5.90 -13.73
C GLN A 135 -15.08 -6.81 -12.73
N LEU A 136 -15.11 -6.43 -11.45
CA LEU A 136 -15.83 -7.15 -10.39
C LEU A 136 -17.35 -6.96 -10.48
N MET A 137 -17.86 -6.00 -11.24
CA MET A 137 -19.29 -5.71 -11.42
C MET A 137 -19.76 -6.00 -12.85
N ASP A 138 -18.92 -6.64 -13.65
CA ASP A 138 -19.20 -6.95 -15.05
C ASP A 138 -20.51 -7.75 -15.19
N PRO A 139 -21.37 -7.48 -16.19
CA PRO A 139 -22.57 -8.27 -16.41
C PRO A 139 -22.27 -9.77 -16.62
N ASP A 140 -21.11 -10.10 -17.21
CA ASP A 140 -20.68 -11.48 -17.42
C ASP A 140 -20.07 -12.09 -16.14
N PRO A 141 -20.69 -13.13 -15.54
CA PRO A 141 -20.17 -13.78 -14.34
C PRO A 141 -18.78 -14.40 -14.52
N GLU A 142 -18.41 -14.84 -15.74
CA GLU A 142 -17.08 -15.40 -15.99
C GLU A 142 -15.99 -14.31 -15.91
N ARG A 143 -16.29 -13.09 -16.38
CA ARG A 143 -15.38 -11.95 -16.25
C ARG A 143 -15.21 -11.54 -14.79
N ARG A 144 -16.28 -11.60 -13.99
CA ARG A 144 -16.19 -11.37 -12.53
C ARG A 144 -15.32 -12.41 -11.84
N ARG A 145 -15.46 -13.70 -12.18
CA ARG A 145 -14.60 -14.80 -11.65
C ARG A 145 -13.13 -14.62 -12.05
N ALA A 146 -12.88 -14.23 -13.29
CA ALA A 146 -11.53 -13.96 -13.78
C ALA A 146 -10.87 -12.79 -13.01
N ALA A 147 -11.63 -11.72 -12.73
CA ALA A 147 -11.15 -10.60 -11.91
C ALA A 147 -10.77 -11.03 -10.48
N LEU A 148 -11.59 -11.87 -9.84
CA LEU A 148 -11.27 -12.43 -8.52
C LEU A 148 -9.99 -13.27 -8.53
N THR A 149 -9.84 -14.13 -9.54
CA THR A 149 -8.64 -14.97 -9.71
C THR A 149 -7.38 -14.12 -9.92
N ALA A 150 -7.48 -13.00 -10.65
CA ALA A 150 -6.37 -12.08 -10.84
C ALA A 150 -5.96 -11.41 -9.52
N ILE A 151 -6.93 -10.95 -8.72
CA ILE A 151 -6.68 -10.34 -7.41
C ILE A 151 -6.04 -11.35 -6.44
N GLU A 152 -6.47 -12.61 -6.46
CA GLU A 152 -5.87 -13.66 -5.63
C GLU A 152 -4.39 -13.89 -5.94
N ARG A 153 -4.03 -13.83 -7.24
CA ARG A 153 -2.66 -14.06 -7.68
C ARG A 153 -1.73 -12.90 -7.30
N ASP A 154 -2.21 -11.66 -7.42
CA ASP A 154 -1.42 -10.46 -7.11
C ASP A 154 -2.24 -9.46 -6.27
N PRO A 155 -2.36 -9.69 -4.95
CA PRO A 155 -3.19 -8.87 -4.09
C PRO A 155 -2.51 -7.53 -3.76
N GLU A 156 -3.18 -6.43 -4.10
CA GLU A 156 -2.77 -5.07 -3.79
C GLU A 156 -3.73 -4.38 -2.80
N ALA A 157 -3.25 -3.35 -2.10
CA ALA A 157 -4.08 -2.55 -1.20
C ALA A 157 -5.25 -1.84 -1.91
N SER A 158 -5.06 -1.47 -3.18
CA SER A 158 -6.07 -0.88 -4.06
C SER A 158 -7.28 -1.80 -4.29
N HIS A 159 -7.06 -3.11 -4.34
CA HIS A 159 -8.10 -4.11 -4.61
C HIS A 159 -9.12 -4.23 -3.46
N LEU A 160 -8.72 -3.92 -2.22
CA LEU A 160 -9.60 -4.04 -1.06
C LEU A 160 -10.81 -3.10 -1.16
N ALA A 161 -10.58 -1.84 -1.55
CA ALA A 161 -11.67 -0.88 -1.75
C ALA A 161 -12.61 -1.29 -2.90
N ALA A 162 -12.05 -1.81 -3.99
CA ALA A 162 -12.81 -2.30 -5.14
C ALA A 162 -13.72 -3.49 -4.77
N LEU A 163 -13.20 -4.45 -4.00
CA LEU A 163 -13.97 -5.59 -3.50
C LEU A 163 -15.14 -5.15 -2.62
N ARG A 164 -14.89 -4.26 -1.65
CA ARG A 164 -15.93 -3.73 -0.77
C ARG A 164 -17.06 -3.07 -1.55
N GLY A 165 -16.74 -2.28 -2.57
CA GLY A 165 -17.72 -1.65 -3.44
C GLY A 165 -18.51 -2.62 -4.34
N ALA A 166 -18.03 -3.86 -4.53
CA ALA A 166 -18.62 -4.83 -5.45
C ALA A 166 -19.35 -6.00 -4.76
N ILE A 167 -19.31 -6.12 -3.43
CA ILE A 167 -19.91 -7.23 -2.68
C ILE A 167 -21.44 -7.12 -2.65
N ASP A 168 -21.98 -5.94 -2.34
CA ASP A 168 -23.41 -5.79 -2.07
C ASP A 168 -24.26 -6.01 -3.32
N GLY A 169 -23.78 -5.54 -4.47
CA GLY A 169 -24.44 -5.71 -5.77
C GLY A 169 -24.26 -7.08 -6.44
N GLU A 170 -23.50 -8.02 -5.85
CA GLU A 170 -23.33 -9.35 -6.43
C GLU A 170 -24.58 -10.21 -6.24
N THR A 171 -25.08 -10.76 -7.34
CA THR A 171 -26.28 -11.60 -7.38
C THR A 171 -25.98 -13.09 -7.37
N ASP A 172 -24.81 -13.52 -7.87
CA ASP A 172 -24.38 -14.92 -7.81
C ASP A 172 -23.86 -15.23 -6.39
N PRO A 173 -24.48 -16.18 -5.66
CA PRO A 173 -24.11 -16.45 -4.27
C PRO A 173 -22.70 -17.01 -4.12
N ALA A 174 -22.20 -17.76 -5.10
CA ALA A 174 -20.85 -18.32 -5.07
C ALA A 174 -19.80 -17.23 -5.31
N ILE A 175 -20.04 -16.33 -6.29
CA ILE A 175 -19.16 -15.18 -6.53
C ILE A 175 -19.17 -14.23 -5.33
N LYS A 176 -20.34 -14.02 -4.70
CA LYS A 176 -20.45 -13.17 -3.50
C LYS A 176 -19.65 -13.73 -2.33
N ALA A 177 -19.77 -15.04 -2.05
CA ALA A 177 -18.99 -15.70 -1.02
C ALA A 177 -17.48 -15.62 -1.29
N HIS A 178 -17.08 -15.72 -2.57
CA HIS A 178 -15.69 -15.57 -2.99
C HIS A 178 -15.17 -14.15 -2.79
N LYS A 179 -15.91 -13.12 -3.22
CA LYS A 179 -15.61 -11.70 -2.96
C LYS A 179 -15.42 -11.42 -1.48
N GLN A 180 -16.34 -11.88 -0.64
CA GLN A 180 -16.28 -11.69 0.81
C GLN A 180 -15.08 -12.39 1.44
N THR A 181 -14.75 -13.60 0.99
CA THR A 181 -13.57 -14.33 1.47
C THR A 181 -12.29 -13.58 1.09
N LEU A 182 -12.19 -13.14 -0.15
CA LEU A 182 -11.04 -12.40 -0.65
C LEU A 182 -10.89 -11.04 0.05
N GLU A 183 -12.00 -10.33 0.30
CA GLU A 183 -12.01 -9.10 1.09
C GLU A 183 -11.42 -9.30 2.49
N ARG A 184 -11.81 -10.37 3.19
CA ARG A 184 -11.24 -10.69 4.51
C ARG A 184 -9.76 -11.04 4.42
N LEU A 185 -9.35 -11.82 3.42
CA LEU A 185 -7.93 -12.16 3.20
C LEU A 185 -7.08 -10.91 2.94
N LEU A 186 -7.55 -9.99 2.11
CA LEU A 186 -6.86 -8.73 1.82
C LEU A 186 -6.85 -7.81 3.05
N THR A 187 -7.93 -7.80 3.84
CA THR A 187 -8.02 -7.00 5.07
C THR A 187 -6.94 -7.36 6.08
N ILE A 188 -6.59 -8.65 6.24
CA ILE A 188 -5.49 -9.08 7.11
C ILE A 188 -4.18 -8.32 6.81
N ARG A 189 -3.91 -8.08 5.51
CA ARG A 189 -2.66 -7.46 5.03
C ARG A 189 -2.75 -5.94 4.89
N PHE A 190 -3.88 -5.44 4.42
CA PHE A 190 -4.05 -4.06 3.95
C PHE A 190 -5.12 -3.26 4.70
N GLY A 191 -5.75 -3.85 5.72
CA GLY A 191 -6.70 -3.15 6.59
C GLY A 191 -6.08 -1.89 7.20
N ALA A 192 -6.87 -0.83 7.30
CA ALA A 192 -6.39 0.49 7.70
C ALA A 192 -6.09 0.55 9.21
N SER A 193 -6.83 -0.21 10.01
CA SER A 193 -6.66 -0.27 11.46
C SER A 193 -6.24 -1.65 11.93
N GLU A 194 -5.55 -1.70 13.07
CA GLU A 194 -5.21 -2.96 13.73
C GLU A 194 -6.47 -3.75 14.10
N ALA A 195 -7.49 -3.08 14.64
CA ALA A 195 -8.74 -3.73 15.03
C ALA A 195 -9.42 -4.44 13.85
N GLU A 196 -9.45 -3.80 12.68
CA GLU A 196 -10.00 -4.37 11.45
C GLU A 196 -9.18 -5.59 10.98
N ARG A 197 -7.85 -5.52 11.07
CA ARG A 197 -6.96 -6.64 10.71
C ARG A 197 -7.14 -7.81 11.66
N VAL A 198 -7.26 -7.56 12.97
CA VAL A 198 -7.51 -8.59 13.98
C VAL A 198 -8.87 -9.26 13.76
N ALA A 199 -9.93 -8.48 13.55
CA ALA A 199 -11.26 -9.01 13.26
C ALA A 199 -11.27 -9.89 12.00
N ALA A 200 -10.52 -9.49 10.96
CA ALA A 200 -10.36 -10.32 9.76
C ALA A 200 -9.63 -11.63 10.05
N ILE A 201 -8.58 -11.63 10.89
CA ILE A 201 -7.89 -12.87 11.31
C ILE A 201 -8.85 -13.77 12.09
N GLU A 202 -9.58 -13.23 13.06
CA GLU A 202 -10.53 -13.98 13.90
C GLU A 202 -11.66 -14.59 13.06
N SER A 203 -12.07 -13.93 11.96
CA SER A 203 -13.08 -14.47 11.05
C SER A 203 -12.70 -15.79 10.37
N PHE A 204 -11.40 -16.13 10.34
CA PHE A 204 -10.90 -17.41 9.82
C PHE A 204 -10.71 -18.48 10.90
N ALA A 205 -11.18 -18.25 12.13
CA ALA A 205 -11.11 -19.24 13.19
C ALA A 205 -11.79 -20.56 12.76
N GLY A 206 -11.04 -21.65 12.76
CA GLY A 206 -11.52 -22.98 12.34
C GLY A 206 -11.50 -23.23 10.83
N ASP A 207 -11.14 -22.24 10.00
CA ASP A 207 -10.97 -22.43 8.56
C ASP A 207 -9.62 -23.13 8.25
N LEU A 208 -9.71 -24.26 7.56
CA LEU A 208 -8.56 -25.09 7.14
C LEU A 208 -8.23 -24.93 5.65
N SER A 209 -8.85 -23.96 4.97
CA SER A 209 -8.63 -23.69 3.55
C SER A 209 -7.18 -23.30 3.26
N VAL A 210 -6.72 -23.61 2.04
CA VAL A 210 -5.39 -23.23 1.56
C VAL A 210 -5.24 -21.70 1.55
N GLY A 211 -6.30 -20.97 1.19
CA GLY A 211 -6.32 -19.50 1.18
C GLY A 211 -6.12 -18.89 2.57
N ALA A 212 -6.85 -19.36 3.58
CA ALA A 212 -6.69 -18.89 4.96
C ALA A 212 -5.27 -19.14 5.47
N ARG A 213 -4.73 -20.36 5.27
CA ARG A 213 -3.34 -20.67 5.64
C ARG A 213 -2.33 -19.79 4.91
N ALA A 214 -2.51 -19.56 3.61
CA ALA A 214 -1.64 -18.72 2.81
C ALA A 214 -1.64 -17.25 3.29
N ALA A 215 -2.77 -16.73 3.75
CA ALA A 215 -2.86 -15.37 4.30
C ALA A 215 -2.29 -15.25 5.73
N LEU A 216 -2.44 -16.30 6.55
CA LEU A 216 -2.03 -16.29 7.96
C LEU A 216 -0.55 -16.66 8.17
N ASN A 217 0.01 -17.59 7.39
CA ASN A 217 1.41 -18.02 7.53
C ASN A 217 2.42 -16.86 7.46
N PRO A 218 2.30 -15.87 6.54
CA PRO A 218 3.20 -14.73 6.51
C PRO A 218 3.19 -13.86 7.78
N ILE A 219 2.13 -13.92 8.58
CA ILE A 219 2.03 -13.17 9.85
C ILE A 219 2.91 -13.80 10.93
N LEU A 220 3.01 -15.13 10.92
CA LEU A 220 3.82 -15.92 11.85
C LEU A 220 5.31 -15.88 11.51
N ALA A 221 5.67 -15.39 10.32
CA ALA A 221 7.06 -15.23 9.92
C ALA A 221 7.79 -14.29 10.90
N THR A 222 8.85 -14.82 11.51
CA THR A 222 9.77 -14.05 12.36
C THR A 222 11.01 -13.71 11.56
N ARG A 223 11.56 -12.53 11.80
CA ARG A 223 12.92 -12.18 11.36
C ARG A 223 13.77 -11.79 12.55
N ARG A 224 15.06 -12.13 12.51
CA ARG A 224 16.05 -11.70 13.51
C ARG A 224 16.59 -10.34 13.07
N ILE A 225 16.63 -9.39 14.00
CA ILE A 225 17.26 -8.08 13.79
C ILE A 225 18.19 -7.78 14.96
N ALA A 226 19.24 -7.03 14.69
CA ALA A 226 20.06 -6.39 15.71
C ALA A 226 19.67 -4.92 15.80
N SER A 227 19.45 -4.41 17.02
CA SER A 227 19.10 -3.00 17.22
C SER A 227 19.93 -2.37 18.33
N ALA A 228 20.42 -1.15 18.07
CA ALA A 228 21.11 -0.34 19.07
C ALA A 228 20.15 0.36 20.04
N THR A 229 18.87 0.48 19.66
CA THR A 229 17.80 1.03 20.50
C THR A 229 16.77 -0.05 20.83
N PRO A 230 16.02 0.08 21.94
CA PRO A 230 14.88 -0.79 22.20
C PRO A 230 13.94 -0.83 21.00
N VAL A 231 13.59 -2.03 20.56
CA VAL A 231 12.60 -2.22 19.50
C VAL A 231 11.22 -2.16 20.15
N GLU A 232 10.33 -1.34 19.61
CA GLU A 232 8.93 -1.31 20.03
C GLU A 232 8.09 -2.21 19.10
N GLY A 233 7.05 -2.85 19.64
CA GLY A 233 6.12 -3.67 18.87
C GLY A 233 6.11 -5.16 19.23
N ASN A 234 5.71 -6.02 18.29
CA ASN A 234 5.55 -7.45 18.50
C ASN A 234 6.90 -8.19 18.41
N ILE A 235 7.49 -8.42 19.59
CA ILE A 235 8.74 -9.16 19.77
C ILE A 235 8.40 -10.60 20.12
N ALA A 236 8.79 -11.55 19.25
CA ALA A 236 8.60 -12.97 19.50
C ALA A 236 9.57 -13.51 20.56
N ALA A 237 10.83 -13.08 20.54
CA ALA A 237 11.84 -13.43 21.53
C ALA A 237 13.00 -12.43 21.53
N THR A 238 13.63 -12.25 22.70
CA THR A 238 14.92 -11.57 22.83
C THR A 238 16.04 -12.62 22.84
N LEU A 239 17.02 -12.47 21.95
CA LEU A 239 18.15 -13.38 21.80
C LEU A 239 19.39 -12.80 22.50
N THR A 240 20.18 -13.69 23.10
CA THR A 240 21.46 -13.32 23.73
C THR A 240 22.62 -13.78 22.84
N PRO A 241 23.54 -12.89 22.43
CA PRO A 241 24.73 -13.27 21.69
C PRO A 241 25.57 -14.31 22.43
N GLY A 242 26.04 -15.32 21.70
CA GLY A 242 26.82 -16.43 22.26
C GLY A 242 25.96 -17.53 22.91
N SER A 243 24.64 -17.43 22.86
CA SER A 243 23.74 -18.51 23.25
C SER A 243 23.63 -19.57 22.14
N ALA A 244 23.10 -20.75 22.46
CA ALA A 244 22.80 -21.77 21.45
C ALA A 244 21.82 -21.26 20.36
N ALA A 245 20.93 -20.33 20.70
CA ALA A 245 19.95 -19.76 19.78
C ALA A 245 20.52 -18.62 18.91
N LEU A 246 21.66 -18.05 19.29
CA LEU A 246 22.36 -17.01 18.54
C LEU A 246 23.87 -17.09 18.80
N PRO A 247 24.60 -17.94 18.04
CA PRO A 247 26.05 -18.04 18.12
C PRO A 247 26.72 -16.68 17.86
N GLU A 248 27.89 -16.46 18.46
CA GLU A 248 28.60 -15.17 18.40
C GLU A 248 28.91 -14.71 16.96
N ALA A 249 29.27 -15.66 16.09
CA ALA A 249 29.52 -15.36 14.66
C ALA A 249 28.25 -14.88 13.94
N GLU A 250 27.10 -15.50 14.19
CA GLU A 250 25.81 -15.06 13.64
C GLU A 250 25.37 -13.72 14.22
N ALA A 251 25.58 -13.49 15.52
CA ALA A 251 25.29 -12.21 16.15
C ALA A 251 26.09 -11.07 15.51
N TYR A 252 27.38 -11.31 15.23
CA TYR A 252 28.22 -10.33 14.55
C TYR A 252 27.76 -10.09 13.11
N ALA A 253 27.43 -11.14 12.37
CA ALA A 253 26.89 -11.01 11.01
C ALA A 253 25.59 -10.18 10.98
N LEU A 254 24.70 -10.35 11.96
CA LEU A 254 23.49 -9.54 12.10
C LEU A 254 23.82 -8.07 12.39
N LEU A 255 24.82 -7.78 13.22
CA LEU A 255 25.26 -6.40 13.45
C LEU A 255 25.79 -5.77 12.16
N VAL A 256 26.53 -6.52 11.35
CA VAL A 256 27.04 -6.03 10.05
C VAL A 256 25.90 -5.79 9.06
N SER A 257 24.93 -6.70 8.95
CA SER A 257 23.80 -6.54 8.02
C SER A 257 22.92 -5.34 8.36
N GLU A 258 22.81 -4.99 9.65
CA GLU A 258 22.09 -3.82 10.13
C GLU A 258 22.96 -2.55 10.17
N GLY A 259 24.22 -2.63 9.70
CA GLY A 259 25.15 -1.49 9.68
C GLY A 259 25.62 -1.01 11.06
N LEU A 260 25.42 -1.82 12.10
CA LEU A 260 25.79 -1.54 13.49
C LEU A 260 27.23 -1.95 13.83
N ALA A 261 27.88 -2.73 12.97
CA ALA A 261 29.28 -3.11 13.09
C ALA A 261 29.98 -3.12 11.72
N PRO A 262 31.29 -2.84 11.65
CA PRO A 262 32.05 -2.99 10.41
C PRO A 262 32.14 -4.47 9.99
N ALA A 263 32.20 -4.74 8.69
CA ALA A 263 32.46 -6.09 8.19
C ALA A 263 33.79 -6.63 8.76
N ALA A 264 33.82 -7.92 9.09
CA ALA A 264 35.06 -8.55 9.52
C ALA A 264 36.06 -8.54 8.35
N PRO A 265 37.33 -8.16 8.58
CA PRO A 265 38.32 -8.15 7.52
C PRO A 265 38.58 -9.56 7.01
N THR A 266 38.73 -9.69 5.69
CA THR A 266 39.06 -10.94 5.03
C THR A 266 40.49 -11.38 5.37
N ARG A 267 40.80 -12.66 5.15
CA ARG A 267 42.17 -13.18 5.34
C ARG A 267 43.22 -12.42 4.53
N GLU A 268 42.85 -11.96 3.34
CA GLU A 268 43.72 -11.20 2.45
C GLU A 268 43.97 -9.79 2.99
N GLU A 269 42.91 -9.10 3.42
CA GLU A 269 43.01 -7.78 4.07
C GLU A 269 43.86 -7.84 5.34
N ILE A 270 43.70 -8.89 6.16
CA ILE A 270 44.53 -9.11 7.35
C ILE A 270 46.00 -9.31 6.93
N ARG A 271 46.27 -10.14 5.92
CA ARG A 271 47.66 -10.38 5.45
C ARG A 271 48.29 -9.12 4.88
N ALA A 272 47.56 -8.37 4.06
CA ALA A 272 48.02 -7.11 3.48
C ALA A 272 48.34 -6.10 4.59
N ALA A 273 47.42 -5.90 5.55
CA ALA A 273 47.63 -5.01 6.68
C ALA A 273 48.83 -5.43 7.55
N LEU A 274 49.03 -6.74 7.79
CA LEU A 274 50.18 -7.23 8.53
C LEU A 274 51.49 -6.98 7.76
N ALA A 275 51.51 -7.20 6.44
CA ALA A 275 52.67 -6.97 5.59
C ALA A 275 53.08 -5.49 5.54
N GLU A 276 52.11 -4.58 5.42
CA GLU A 276 52.33 -3.13 5.43
C GLU A 276 52.91 -2.62 6.77
N ASN A 277 52.65 -3.33 7.87
CA ASN A 277 53.07 -2.94 9.21
C ASN A 277 54.32 -3.70 9.71
N ILE A 278 55.06 -4.38 8.82
CA ILE A 278 56.35 -5.01 9.17
C ILE A 278 57.42 -3.93 9.34
N THR A 279 57.99 -3.86 10.53
CA THR A 279 59.17 -3.04 10.85
C THR A 279 60.22 -3.94 11.50
N GLU A 280 61.41 -4.00 10.92
CA GLU A 280 62.54 -4.83 11.41
C GLU A 280 62.16 -6.32 11.65
N GLY A 281 61.36 -6.91 10.75
CA GLY A 281 60.93 -8.31 10.87
C GLY A 281 59.88 -8.57 11.98
N ARG A 282 59.25 -7.52 12.49
CA ARG A 282 58.22 -7.57 13.53
C ARG A 282 56.96 -6.83 13.09
N VAL A 283 55.80 -7.34 13.50
CA VAL A 283 54.52 -6.63 13.42
C VAL A 283 54.04 -6.42 14.84
N ALA A 284 53.75 -5.17 15.19
CA ALA A 284 53.28 -4.81 16.51
C ALA A 284 54.21 -5.20 17.70
N GLY A 285 55.47 -5.55 17.45
CA GLY A 285 56.41 -6.07 18.47
C GLY A 285 56.52 -7.61 18.48
N VAL A 286 55.64 -8.30 17.77
CA VAL A 286 55.64 -9.77 17.59
C VAL A 286 56.49 -10.14 16.36
N PRO A 287 57.45 -11.08 16.47
CA PRO A 287 58.21 -11.56 15.32
C PRO A 287 57.30 -12.20 14.27
N VAL A 288 57.52 -11.91 12.98
CA VAL A 288 56.70 -12.43 11.87
C VAL A 288 56.63 -13.98 11.89
N ALA A 289 57.70 -14.65 12.29
CA ALA A 289 57.75 -16.11 12.43
C ALA A 289 56.77 -16.70 13.46
N ARG A 290 56.19 -15.87 14.34
CA ARG A 290 55.17 -16.28 15.33
C ARG A 290 53.74 -15.99 14.87
N LEU A 291 53.54 -15.45 13.66
CA LEU A 291 52.23 -15.12 13.07
C LEU A 291 51.79 -16.19 12.04
N ASP A 292 52.15 -17.44 12.29
CA ASP A 292 51.90 -18.57 11.39
C ASP A 292 50.45 -19.08 11.43
N THR A 293 49.72 -18.88 12.53
CA THR A 293 48.31 -19.26 12.67
C THR A 293 47.33 -18.09 12.51
N ASP A 294 46.07 -18.38 12.15
CA ASP A 294 45.01 -17.36 12.08
C ASP A 294 44.72 -16.76 13.48
N GLU A 295 44.89 -17.53 14.55
CA GLU A 295 44.77 -17.07 15.93
C GLU A 295 45.91 -16.12 16.32
N ALA A 296 47.15 -16.42 15.92
CA ALA A 296 48.29 -15.53 16.16
C ALA A 296 48.19 -14.22 15.36
N ARG A 297 47.49 -14.24 14.22
CA ARG A 297 47.19 -13.06 13.39
C ARG A 297 45.95 -12.29 13.84
N ALA A 298 45.16 -12.82 14.79
CA ALA A 298 43.99 -12.14 15.31
C ALA A 298 44.38 -11.01 16.28
N PRO A 299 43.67 -9.86 16.30
CA PRO A 299 43.94 -8.78 17.23
C PRO A 299 43.70 -9.26 18.67
N THR A 300 44.76 -9.33 19.49
CA THR A 300 44.67 -9.75 20.90
C THR A 300 44.22 -8.57 21.79
N PRO A 301 43.34 -8.76 22.80
CA PRO A 301 42.84 -7.65 23.64
C PRO A 301 43.91 -6.99 24.55
N ALA A 302 45.10 -7.58 24.66
CA ALA A 302 46.15 -7.18 25.58
C ALA A 302 47.36 -6.55 24.86
N SER A 303 47.19 -5.34 24.34
CA SER A 303 48.31 -4.41 24.16
C SER A 303 47.80 -2.96 24.16
N PRO A 304 47.99 -2.22 25.26
CA PRO A 304 47.65 -0.82 25.28
C PRO A 304 48.73 -0.06 24.50
N ARG A 305 48.28 0.69 23.49
CA ARG A 305 49.05 1.48 22.49
C ARG A 305 49.35 0.70 21.21
N ARG A 306 48.50 0.91 20.20
CA ARG A 306 48.92 1.03 18.80
C ARG A 306 47.89 1.88 18.05
N ALA A 307 48.31 3.11 17.77
CA ALA A 307 47.68 3.94 16.76
C ALA A 307 47.88 3.28 15.38
N SER A 308 46.94 3.54 14.47
CA SER A 308 46.94 3.22 13.03
C SER A 308 46.69 1.77 12.57
N CYS A 309 45.72 1.07 13.15
CA CYS A 309 44.90 0.12 12.39
C CYS A 309 43.45 0.65 12.37
N PRO A 310 42.68 0.49 11.27
CA PRO A 310 41.24 0.74 11.34
C PRO A 310 40.68 -0.18 12.42
N ARG A 311 40.06 0.40 13.45
CA ARG A 311 39.56 -0.32 14.63
C ARG A 311 38.61 -1.43 14.19
N SER A 312 39.08 -2.67 14.20
CA SER A 312 38.24 -3.83 14.45
C SER A 312 37.97 -3.87 15.95
N SER A 313 36.70 -3.66 16.32
CA SER A 313 36.24 -3.87 17.70
C SER A 313 36.62 -5.28 18.14
N PRO A 314 37.05 -5.48 19.41
CA PRO A 314 37.46 -6.80 19.87
C PRO A 314 36.27 -7.76 19.84
N ARG A 315 36.50 -8.98 19.35
CA ARG A 315 35.60 -10.11 19.54
C ARG A 315 35.48 -10.37 21.05
N PRO A 316 34.30 -10.24 21.68
CA PRO A 316 34.19 -10.31 23.12
C PRO A 316 34.30 -11.76 23.60
N THR A 317 35.52 -12.17 23.99
CA THR A 317 35.65 -13.30 24.91
C THR A 317 35.01 -12.94 26.25
N ARG A 318 33.81 -13.46 26.46
CA ARG A 318 32.95 -13.39 27.66
C ARG A 318 32.27 -12.03 27.89
N PRO A 319 30.93 -11.95 27.96
CA PRO A 319 30.24 -10.68 28.05
C PRO A 319 30.39 -10.08 29.46
N LYS A 320 31.01 -8.90 29.55
CA LYS A 320 30.55 -7.92 30.54
C LYS A 320 29.11 -7.58 30.18
N ARG A 321 28.25 -7.62 31.19
CA ARG A 321 26.82 -7.32 31.17
C ARG A 321 26.58 -5.89 30.66
N SER A 322 26.65 -5.67 29.35
CA SER A 322 26.29 -4.40 28.71
C SER A 322 24.80 -4.40 28.49
N GLN A 323 24.09 -3.77 29.41
CA GLN A 323 22.72 -3.32 29.21
C GLN A 323 22.72 -2.37 28.00
N GLY A 324 22.04 -2.72 26.90
CA GLY A 324 21.78 -1.75 25.83
C GLY A 324 21.50 -2.31 24.43
N THR A 325 22.11 -3.41 24.02
CA THR A 325 21.91 -3.95 22.65
C THR A 325 20.98 -5.16 22.69
N ALA A 326 19.74 -4.96 22.28
CA ALA A 326 18.74 -6.01 22.21
C ALA A 326 18.79 -6.66 20.81
N PHE A 327 19.04 -7.97 20.77
CA PHE A 327 18.77 -8.78 19.59
C PHE A 327 17.36 -9.32 19.77
N THR A 328 16.47 -9.03 18.83
CA THR A 328 15.09 -9.48 18.93
C THR A 328 14.67 -10.18 17.66
N THR A 329 13.81 -11.17 17.82
CA THR A 329 12.98 -11.64 16.72
C THR A 329 11.71 -10.81 16.70
N SER A 330 11.44 -10.16 15.57
CA SER A 330 10.23 -9.36 15.38
C SER A 330 9.33 -10.03 14.34
N THR A 331 8.03 -10.07 14.62
CA THR A 331 6.99 -10.52 13.68
C THR A 331 6.35 -9.32 12.99
N LYS A 332 5.62 -9.56 11.90
CA LYS A 332 5.03 -8.52 11.05
C LYS A 332 3.71 -7.94 11.60
N SER A 333 3.19 -8.41 12.73
CA SER A 333 1.91 -7.95 13.29
C SER A 333 2.08 -6.84 14.34
N PRO A 334 1.15 -5.88 14.42
CA PRO A 334 1.14 -4.87 15.47
C PRO A 334 0.88 -5.50 16.87
N PRO A 335 1.30 -4.82 17.95
CA PRO A 335 1.14 -5.32 19.32
C PRO A 335 -0.30 -5.16 19.83
N PRO A 336 -0.84 -6.12 20.61
CA PRO A 336 -2.19 -6.00 21.15
C PRO A 336 -2.33 -4.74 22.03
N PRO A 337 -3.49 -4.07 22.03
CA PRO A 337 -3.70 -2.88 22.85
C PRO A 337 -3.53 -3.22 24.34
N SER A 338 -2.84 -2.33 25.06
CA SER A 338 -2.61 -2.47 26.50
C SER A 338 -3.94 -2.65 27.22
N ARG A 339 -4.14 -3.77 27.92
CA ARG A 339 -5.27 -3.93 28.84
C ARG A 339 -5.14 -2.87 29.93
N GLY A 340 -5.98 -1.83 29.85
CA GLY A 340 -6.15 -0.87 30.94
C GLY A 340 -6.58 -1.57 32.22
N PRO A 341 -6.36 -0.95 33.40
CA PRO A 341 -6.65 -1.56 34.68
C PRO A 341 -8.13 -1.93 34.81
N PRO A 342 -8.46 -3.01 35.55
CA PRO A 342 -9.84 -3.49 35.68
C PRO A 342 -10.73 -2.39 36.27
N ARG A 343 -11.85 -2.11 35.59
CA ARG A 343 -12.89 -1.22 36.12
C ARG A 343 -13.41 -1.81 37.44
N LYS A 344 -13.42 -0.98 38.49
CA LYS A 344 -14.07 -1.32 39.76
C LYS A 344 -15.56 -1.66 39.53
N PRO A 345 -16.12 -2.65 40.24
CA PRO A 345 -17.54 -2.96 40.13
C PRO A 345 -18.38 -1.80 40.67
N SER A 346 -19.36 -1.36 39.89
CA SER A 346 -20.41 -0.43 40.35
C SER A 346 -21.30 -1.11 41.39
N PRO A 347 -21.81 -0.38 42.40
CA PRO A 347 -22.62 -0.95 43.46
C PRO A 347 -24.01 -1.37 42.96
N ALA A 348 -24.46 -2.52 43.45
CA ALA A 348 -25.79 -3.06 43.24
C ALA A 348 -26.86 -2.07 43.72
N SER A 349 -27.80 -1.77 42.84
CA SER A 349 -29.01 -1.02 43.20
C SER A 349 -30.02 -2.01 43.78
N THR A 350 -30.27 -1.88 45.07
CA THR A 350 -31.39 -2.48 45.78
C THR A 350 -32.70 -1.85 45.28
N GLN A 351 -33.57 -2.65 44.67
CA GLN A 351 -35.03 -2.46 44.71
C GLN A 351 -35.57 -3.75 45.35
N GLY A 352 -36.25 -3.75 46.49
CA GLY A 352 -37.12 -2.72 47.04
C GLY A 352 -38.55 -3.08 46.64
N SER A 353 -39.15 -3.91 47.46
CA SER A 353 -40.49 -4.51 47.42
C SER A 353 -41.62 -3.53 47.11
N GLU A 354 -42.59 -3.96 46.31
CA GLU A 354 -44.04 -3.89 46.56
C GLU A 354 -44.78 -4.88 45.65
#